data_AF-C7C7Q1-F1
#
_entry.id   AF-C7C7Q1-F1
#
_cell.length_a   1.000
_cell.length_b   1.000
_cell.length_c   1.000
_cell.angle_alpha   90.00
_cell.angle_beta   90.00
_cell.angle_gamma   90.00
#
_symmetry.space_group_name_H-M   'P 1'
#
loop_
_entity.id
_entity.type
_entity.pdbx_description
1 polymer ?
#
loop_
_entity_poly.entity_id
_entity_poly.type
_entity_poly.pdbx_seq_one_letter_code
_entity_poly.pdbx_strand_id
1 'polypeptide(L)'
;MRAVRAVKKFLKKPSLSALTTRRAPSSIVRTPLPGFDPIYYLYWYPDVRAFPQGPLVHYIHYGWREGRDPSAGFSGEGYLKANPDVRESGCNPLVHFVECGLAEGRKGWQKNPDAPPPKPHPMDYHSGKLLPPPTRPAGS
;
A
#
# COMPACT_ATOMS: atom_id res chain seq x y z
N MET A 1 26.48 -19.67 -36.39
CA MET A 1 26.34 -19.91 -34.94
C MET A 1 27.44 -19.13 -34.22
N ARG A 2 27.08 -18.15 -33.38
CA ARG A 2 28.06 -17.19 -32.81
C ARG A 2 28.57 -17.61 -31.42
N ALA A 3 29.85 -17.96 -31.41
CA ALA A 3 30.92 -17.71 -30.44
C ALA A 3 30.63 -17.49 -28.94
N VAL A 4 31.32 -18.30 -28.13
CA VAL A 4 31.58 -18.22 -26.69
C VAL A 4 32.85 -17.38 -26.43
N ARG A 5 32.87 -16.46 -25.45
CA ARG A 5 34.10 -15.97 -24.78
C ARG A 5 33.83 -15.15 -23.50
N ALA A 6 34.35 -15.68 -22.39
CA ALA A 6 35.09 -15.07 -21.25
C ALA A 6 34.69 -13.69 -20.67
N VAL A 7 34.74 -13.55 -19.33
CA VAL A 7 35.79 -12.79 -18.58
C VAL A 7 35.62 -13.00 -17.07
N LYS A 8 36.74 -13.38 -16.43
CA LYS A 8 36.98 -13.50 -14.98
C LYS A 8 37.67 -12.20 -14.51
N LYS A 9 37.25 -11.55 -13.42
CA LYS A 9 38.07 -10.50 -12.78
C LYS A 9 37.84 -10.40 -11.26
N PHE A 10 38.96 -10.20 -10.58
CA PHE A 10 39.27 -10.35 -9.14
C PHE A 10 39.31 -8.98 -8.44
N LEU A 11 39.55 -8.98 -7.11
CA LEU A 11 39.89 -7.84 -6.18
C LEU A 11 38.68 -7.24 -5.43
N LYS A 12 38.59 -7.09 -4.09
CA LYS A 12 39.53 -7.04 -2.95
C LYS A 12 38.74 -7.32 -1.64
N LYS A 13 39.37 -7.92 -0.61
CA LYS A 13 38.84 -8.03 0.76
C LYS A 13 38.94 -6.67 1.48
N PRO A 14 37.95 -6.21 2.26
CA PRO A 14 38.13 -5.10 3.17
C PRO A 14 38.60 -5.57 4.56
N SER A 15 39.63 -4.88 5.03
CA SER A 15 40.27 -4.95 6.35
C SER A 15 39.30 -4.60 7.48
N LEU A 16 39.39 -5.33 8.60
CA LEU A 16 38.66 -5.05 9.85
C LEU A 16 39.45 -4.06 10.70
N SER A 17 39.07 -2.79 10.67
CA SER A 17 39.48 -1.84 11.72
C SER A 17 38.62 -0.58 11.66
N ALA A 18 38.14 -0.19 12.85
CA ALA A 18 37.36 1.00 13.19
C ALA A 18 35.86 0.89 12.95
N LEU A 19 35.10 0.79 14.05
CA LEU A 19 33.83 1.48 14.26
C LEU A 19 33.48 1.43 15.76
N THR A 20 34.07 2.38 16.48
CA THR A 20 33.63 2.83 17.80
C THR A 20 32.41 3.75 17.62
N THR A 21 31.38 3.55 18.45
CA THR A 21 30.31 4.50 18.81
C THR A 21 29.23 4.91 17.78
N ARG A 22 28.03 4.41 18.08
CA ARG A 22 26.67 4.99 17.93
C ARG A 22 26.52 6.36 17.25
N ARG A 23 25.63 6.41 16.25
CA ARG A 23 24.47 7.33 16.19
C ARG A 23 23.42 6.75 15.24
N ALA A 24 22.16 6.76 15.64
CA ALA A 24 21.02 6.27 14.86
C ALA A 24 20.93 6.97 13.49
N PRO A 25 20.51 6.28 12.42
CA PRO A 25 20.17 6.95 11.17
C PRO A 25 18.83 7.69 11.34
N SER A 26 18.91 8.97 11.70
CA SER A 26 17.81 9.93 11.58
C SER A 26 17.64 10.36 10.13
N SER A 27 17.15 9.44 9.31
CA SER A 27 16.59 9.72 7.99
C SER A 27 15.79 8.49 7.58
N ILE A 28 14.57 8.37 8.12
CA ILE A 28 13.52 7.63 7.43
C ILE A 28 13.39 8.28 6.06
N VAL A 29 14.05 7.69 5.07
CA VAL A 29 13.77 7.92 3.67
C VAL A 29 12.32 7.47 3.51
N ARG A 30 11.39 8.43 3.49
CA ARG A 30 9.99 8.20 3.09
C ARG A 30 10.02 7.92 1.59
N THR A 31 10.44 6.72 1.21
CA THR A 31 10.16 6.23 -0.13
C THR A 31 8.64 6.13 -0.22
N PRO A 32 7.96 6.90 -1.09
CA PRO A 32 6.55 6.67 -1.33
C PRO A 32 6.42 5.24 -1.86
N LEU A 33 5.69 4.40 -1.14
CA LEU A 33 5.40 3.06 -1.61
C LEU A 33 4.55 3.21 -2.89
N PRO A 34 4.86 2.46 -3.96
CA PRO A 34 4.04 2.50 -5.17
C PRO A 34 2.56 2.25 -4.82
N GLY A 35 1.71 3.22 -5.11
CA GLY A 35 0.27 3.15 -4.85
C GLY A 35 -0.20 3.61 -3.46
N PHE A 36 0.69 3.98 -2.52
CA PHE A 36 0.30 4.52 -1.21
C PHE A 36 0.89 5.90 -0.94
N ASP A 37 0.01 6.85 -0.61
CA ASP A 37 0.39 8.20 -0.22
C ASP A 37 -0.12 8.51 1.20
N PRO A 38 0.78 8.57 2.20
CA PRO A 38 0.38 8.85 3.59
C PRO A 38 -0.23 10.23 3.77
N ILE A 39 0.13 11.23 2.96
CA ILE A 39 -0.43 12.58 3.06
C ILE A 39 -1.88 12.58 2.56
N TYR A 40 -2.11 12.00 1.37
CA TYR A 40 -3.46 11.79 0.85
C TYR A 40 -4.33 11.02 1.84
N TYR A 41 -3.80 9.91 2.37
CA TYR A 41 -4.54 9.02 3.25
C TYR A 41 -4.96 9.71 4.56
N LEU A 42 -4.05 10.45 5.22
CA LEU A 42 -4.37 11.17 6.46
C LEU A 42 -5.18 12.46 6.25
N TYR A 43 -5.18 13.01 5.03
CA TYR A 43 -6.04 14.13 4.66
C TYR A 43 -7.50 13.68 4.56
N TRP A 44 -7.75 12.59 3.84
CA TRP A 44 -9.10 12.08 3.60
C TRP A 44 -9.63 11.19 4.72
N TYR A 45 -8.75 10.58 5.51
CA TYR A 45 -9.10 9.69 6.61
C TYR A 45 -8.49 10.17 7.93
N PRO A 46 -9.02 11.26 8.51
CA PRO A 46 -8.47 11.87 9.72
C PRO A 46 -8.59 10.97 10.97
N ASP A 47 -9.52 10.02 10.97
CA ASP A 47 -9.68 9.00 12.02
C ASP A 47 -8.42 8.14 12.18
N VAL A 48 -7.67 7.94 11.09
CA VAL A 48 -6.42 7.16 11.08
C VAL A 48 -5.29 7.87 11.82
N ARG A 49 -5.38 9.19 12.05
CA ARG A 49 -4.35 9.94 12.80
C ARG A 49 -4.20 9.44 14.24
N ALA A 50 -5.26 8.89 14.81
CA ALA A 50 -5.26 8.29 16.14
C ALA A 50 -4.74 6.84 16.14
N PHE A 51 -4.48 6.25 14.97
CA PHE A 51 -4.03 4.87 14.86
C PHE A 51 -2.53 4.76 15.22
N PRO A 52 -2.15 4.11 16.34
CA PRO A 52 -0.80 4.21 16.89
C PRO A 52 0.31 3.69 15.97
N GLN A 53 -0.02 2.73 15.10
CA GLN A 53 0.93 2.09 14.19
C GLN A 53 1.06 2.83 12.84
N GLY A 54 0.31 3.92 12.66
CA GLY A 54 0.39 4.79 11.48
C GLY A 54 -0.50 4.36 10.30
N PRO A 55 -0.58 5.21 9.26
CA PRO A 55 -1.59 5.10 8.21
C PRO A 55 -1.38 3.92 7.26
N LEU A 56 -0.14 3.54 7.01
CA LEU A 56 0.16 2.38 6.16
C LEU A 56 -0.29 1.08 6.82
N VAL A 57 0.03 0.91 8.10
CA VAL A 57 -0.38 -0.27 8.87
C VAL A 57 -1.90 -0.33 8.96
N HIS A 58 -2.56 0.80 9.19
CA HIS A 58 -4.01 0.88 9.14
C HIS A 58 -4.56 0.38 7.79
N TYR A 59 -4.02 0.89 6.68
CA TYR A 59 -4.48 0.49 5.35
C TYR A 59 -4.28 -1.00 5.11
N ILE A 60 -3.13 -1.56 5.45
CA ILE A 60 -2.79 -2.97 5.19
C ILE A 60 -3.76 -3.92 5.91
N HIS A 61 -4.12 -3.61 7.17
CA HIS A 61 -4.94 -4.49 7.99
C HIS A 61 -6.45 -4.22 7.90
N TYR A 62 -6.85 -2.96 7.70
CA TYR A 62 -8.25 -2.55 7.80
C TYR A 62 -8.72 -1.77 6.58
N GLY A 63 -7.97 -0.74 6.18
CA GLY A 63 -8.43 0.26 5.21
C GLY A 63 -8.86 -0.32 3.86
N TRP A 64 -8.19 -1.33 3.34
CA TRP A 64 -8.61 -1.95 2.06
C TRP A 64 -9.94 -2.72 2.16
N ARG A 65 -10.28 -3.27 3.33
CA ARG A 65 -11.56 -3.96 3.59
C ARG A 65 -12.70 -2.97 3.81
N GLU A 66 -12.35 -1.78 4.27
CA GLU A 66 -13.25 -0.63 4.40
C GLU A 66 -13.56 0.06 3.07
N GLY A 67 -12.91 -0.38 1.98
CA GLY A 67 -13.01 0.27 0.68
C GLY A 67 -12.27 1.60 0.60
N ARG A 68 -11.29 1.86 1.47
CA ARG A 68 -10.47 3.08 1.41
C ARG A 68 -9.48 3.01 0.25
N ASP A 69 -9.23 4.15 -0.37
CA ASP A 69 -8.19 4.27 -1.39
C ASP A 69 -6.85 4.67 -0.75
N PRO A 70 -5.74 3.98 -1.03
CA PRO A 70 -4.43 4.26 -0.44
C PRO A 70 -3.74 5.53 -1.00
N SER A 71 -4.15 6.00 -2.17
CA SER A 71 -3.62 7.22 -2.80
C SER A 71 -4.62 7.78 -3.83
N ALA A 72 -4.36 9.00 -4.31
CA ALA A 72 -5.19 9.64 -5.35
C ALA A 72 -5.23 8.84 -6.66
N GLY A 73 -4.13 8.17 -7.01
CA GLY A 73 -3.99 7.46 -8.30
C GLY A 73 -4.31 5.96 -8.24
N PHE A 74 -4.55 5.40 -7.06
CA PHE A 74 -4.77 3.96 -6.88
C PHE A 74 -6.13 3.69 -6.24
N SER A 75 -6.98 2.92 -6.93
CA SER A 75 -8.21 2.38 -6.38
C SER A 75 -8.07 0.89 -6.04
N GLY A 76 -8.25 0.57 -4.76
CA GLY A 76 -8.25 -0.82 -4.29
C GLY A 76 -9.45 -1.59 -4.82
N GLU A 77 -10.64 -1.01 -4.75
CA GLU A 77 -11.86 -1.61 -5.31
C GLU A 77 -11.78 -1.77 -6.83
N GLY A 78 -11.26 -0.76 -7.53
CA GLY A 78 -11.04 -0.84 -8.98
C GLY A 78 -10.12 -2.00 -9.34
N TYR A 79 -9.04 -2.18 -8.58
CA TYR A 79 -8.12 -3.30 -8.76
C TYR A 79 -8.81 -4.65 -8.51
N LEU A 80 -9.55 -4.81 -7.41
CA LEU A 80 -10.27 -6.06 -7.11
C LEU A 80 -11.38 -6.38 -8.12
N LYS A 81 -12.03 -5.35 -8.67
CA LYS A 81 -13.05 -5.52 -9.72
C LYS A 81 -12.46 -6.00 -11.04
N ALA A 82 -11.29 -5.47 -11.41
CA ALA A 82 -10.59 -5.85 -12.64
C ALA A 82 -9.83 -7.18 -12.52
N ASN A 83 -9.55 -7.64 -11.28
CA ASN A 83 -8.76 -8.83 -10.99
C ASN A 83 -9.53 -9.77 -10.04
N PRO A 84 -10.51 -10.53 -10.56
CA PRO A 84 -11.39 -11.37 -9.75
C PRO A 84 -10.64 -12.46 -8.96
N ASP A 85 -9.53 -12.96 -9.49
CA ASP A 85 -8.64 -13.92 -8.83
C ASP A 85 -8.06 -13.37 -7.52
N VAL A 86 -7.67 -12.09 -7.51
CA VAL A 86 -7.16 -11.41 -6.30
C VAL A 86 -8.27 -11.15 -5.29
N ARG A 87 -9.47 -10.87 -5.79
CA ARG A 87 -10.65 -10.69 -4.94
C ARG A 87 -11.06 -12.00 -4.27
N GLU A 88 -11.04 -13.10 -5.02
CA GLU A 88 -11.38 -14.43 -4.53
C GLU A 88 -10.33 -14.99 -3.56
N SER A 89 -9.04 -14.64 -3.74
CA SER A 89 -8.00 -15.00 -2.78
C SER A 89 -8.10 -14.21 -1.46
N GLY A 90 -8.86 -13.12 -1.43
CA GLY A 90 -8.99 -12.25 -0.26
C GLY A 90 -7.68 -11.52 0.09
N CYS A 91 -6.76 -11.38 -0.86
CA CYS A 91 -5.51 -10.67 -0.67
C CYS A 91 -5.72 -9.16 -0.61
N ASN A 92 -4.86 -8.45 0.12
CA ASN A 92 -4.82 -7.00 0.08
C ASN A 92 -4.44 -6.53 -1.35
N PRO A 93 -5.23 -5.66 -1.99
CA PRO A 93 -5.03 -5.27 -3.38
C PRO A 93 -3.72 -4.50 -3.60
N LEU A 94 -3.29 -3.68 -2.64
CA LEU A 94 -2.04 -2.93 -2.76
C LEU A 94 -0.82 -3.84 -2.62
N VAL A 95 -0.88 -4.79 -1.69
CA VAL A 95 0.21 -5.77 -1.49
C VAL A 95 0.35 -6.61 -2.76
N HIS A 96 -0.74 -7.18 -3.25
CA HIS A 96 -0.72 -7.95 -4.50
C HIS A 96 -0.24 -7.11 -5.68
N PHE A 97 -0.67 -5.85 -5.78
CA PHE A 97 -0.23 -4.96 -6.84
C PHE A 97 1.29 -4.74 -6.84
N VAL A 98 1.87 -4.48 -5.67
CA VAL A 98 3.30 -4.22 -5.53
C VAL A 98 4.14 -5.48 -5.76
N GLU A 99 3.70 -6.63 -5.25
CA GLU A 99 4.48 -7.88 -5.31
C GLU A 99 4.35 -8.59 -6.67
N CYS A 100 3.15 -8.61 -7.26
CA CYS A 100 2.85 -9.36 -8.48
C CYS A 100 2.30 -8.46 -9.59
N GLY A 101 1.36 -7.57 -9.24
CA GLY A 101 0.55 -6.84 -10.21
C GLY A 101 1.34 -5.92 -11.15
N LEU A 102 2.40 -5.29 -10.67
CA LEU A 102 3.31 -4.47 -11.48
C LEU A 102 4.08 -5.30 -12.51
N ALA A 103 4.63 -6.45 -12.10
CA ALA A 103 5.38 -7.34 -12.98
C ALA A 103 4.46 -8.03 -14.00
N GLU A 104 3.22 -8.30 -13.62
CA GLU A 104 2.19 -8.90 -14.49
C GLU A 104 1.48 -7.88 -15.39
N GLY A 105 1.73 -6.58 -15.22
CA GLY A 105 1.08 -5.52 -16.01
C GLY A 105 -0.42 -5.36 -15.75
N ARG A 106 -0.88 -5.67 -14.54
CA ARG A 106 -2.30 -5.63 -14.18
C ARG A 106 -2.87 -4.22 -14.19
N LYS A 107 -4.16 -4.11 -14.54
CA LYS A 107 -4.89 -2.85 -14.75
C LYS A 107 -6.08 -2.72 -13.79
N GLY A 108 -6.76 -1.58 -13.86
CA GLY A 108 -7.99 -1.30 -13.11
C GLY A 108 -7.76 -0.61 -11.77
N TRP A 109 -6.51 -0.44 -11.36
CA TRP A 109 -6.14 0.38 -10.21
C TRP A 109 -6.10 1.87 -10.54
N GLN A 110 -5.92 2.24 -11.81
CA GLN A 110 -5.79 3.64 -12.21
C GLN A 110 -7.07 4.41 -11.91
N LYS A 111 -6.92 5.49 -11.15
CA LYS A 111 -8.02 6.40 -10.78
C LYS A 111 -7.67 7.83 -11.20
N ASN A 112 -8.70 8.63 -11.49
CA ASN A 112 -8.54 10.07 -11.64
C ASN A 112 -8.06 10.68 -10.29
N PRO A 113 -6.88 11.32 -10.22
CA PRO A 113 -6.35 11.89 -8.99
C PRO A 113 -7.21 13.01 -8.40
N ASP A 114 -8.03 13.67 -9.23
CA ASP A 114 -8.92 14.74 -8.79
C ASP A 114 -10.24 14.22 -8.20
N ALA A 115 -10.53 12.92 -8.36
CA ALA A 115 -11.75 12.34 -7.81
C ALA A 115 -11.63 12.14 -6.29
N PRO A 116 -12.64 12.56 -5.50
CA PRO A 116 -12.64 12.30 -4.07
C PRO A 116 -12.59 10.78 -3.81
N PRO A 117 -12.01 10.34 -2.68
CA PRO A 117 -12.06 8.95 -2.30
C PRO A 117 -13.49 8.46 -2.09
N PRO A 118 -13.73 7.15 -2.29
CA PRO A 118 -14.97 6.53 -1.90
C PRO A 118 -15.23 6.75 -0.41
N LYS A 119 -16.51 6.86 -0.05
CA LYS A 119 -16.91 6.93 1.36
C LYS A 119 -16.60 5.56 2.00
N PRO A 120 -15.75 5.52 3.03
CA PRO A 120 -15.40 4.25 3.64
C PRO A 120 -16.60 3.64 4.35
N HIS A 121 -16.66 2.31 4.34
CA HIS A 121 -17.49 1.58 5.27
C HIS A 121 -16.81 1.61 6.64
N PRO A 122 -17.46 2.11 7.69
CA PRO A 122 -16.84 2.11 9.01
C PRO A 122 -16.63 0.66 9.47
N MET A 123 -15.44 0.33 9.98
CA MET A 123 -15.24 -0.93 10.70
C MET A 123 -15.54 -0.73 12.18
N ASP A 124 -16.21 -1.71 12.77
CA ASP A 124 -16.12 -1.86 14.21
C ASP A 124 -14.76 -2.48 14.54
N TYR A 125 -13.80 -1.63 14.88
CA TYR A 125 -12.45 -2.05 15.22
C TYR A 125 -12.39 -2.94 16.49
N HIS A 126 -13.46 -3.02 17.31
CA HIS A 126 -13.51 -3.93 18.46
C HIS A 126 -13.92 -5.36 18.06
N SER A 127 -14.88 -5.51 17.14
CA SER A 127 -15.35 -6.82 16.68
C SER A 127 -14.65 -7.31 15.40
N GLY A 128 -13.90 -6.44 14.72
CA GLY A 128 -13.24 -6.75 13.45
C GLY A 128 -14.24 -6.98 12.30
N LYS A 129 -15.48 -6.49 12.45
CA LYS A 129 -16.55 -6.63 11.44
C LYS A 129 -16.78 -5.31 10.71
N LEU A 130 -17.08 -5.44 9.41
CA LEU A 130 -17.50 -4.33 8.57
C LEU A 130 -18.90 -3.89 9.01
N LEU A 131 -19.04 -2.62 9.42
CA LEU A 131 -20.36 -2.08 9.68
C LEU A 131 -21.07 -1.82 8.35
N PRO A 132 -22.40 -2.00 8.32
CA PRO A 132 -23.18 -1.59 7.16
C PRO A 132 -22.93 -0.11 6.88
N PRO A 133 -22.98 0.33 5.60
CA PRO A 133 -22.88 1.75 5.28
C PRO A 133 -23.92 2.53 6.09
N PRO A 134 -23.60 3.76 6.54
CA PRO A 134 -24.56 4.58 7.27
C PRO A 134 -25.83 4.71 6.43
N THR A 135 -26.93 4.11 6.90
CA THR A 135 -28.22 4.20 6.23
C THR A 135 -28.62 5.67 6.25
N ARG A 136 -28.84 6.26 5.06
CA ARG A 136 -29.46 7.58 4.97
C ARG A 136 -30.76 7.52 5.78
N PRO A 137 -31.03 8.45 6.71
CA PRO A 137 -32.30 8.45 7.42
C PRO A 137 -33.41 8.45 6.37
N ALA A 138 -34.31 7.46 6.45
CA ALA A 138 -35.54 7.47 5.68
C ALA A 138 -36.19 8.83 5.95
N GLY A 139 -36.44 9.60 4.88
CA GLY A 139 -36.95 10.96 5.01
C GLY A 139 -38.19 10.98 5.91
N SER A 140 -38.14 11.88 6.89
CA SER A 140 -39.28 12.34 7.67
C SER A 140 -40.27 13.09 6.79
#